data_AF-A0A1F4EB87-F1
#
_entry.id   AF-A0A1F4EB87-F1
#
_cell.length_a   1.000
_cell.length_b   1.000
_cell.length_c   1.000
_cell.angle_alpha   90.00
_cell.angle_beta   90.00
_cell.angle_gamma   90.00
#
_symmetry.space_group_name_H-M   'P 1'
#
loop_
_entity.id
_entity.type
_entity.pdbx_description
1 polymer ?
#
loop_
_entity_poly.entity_id
_entity_poly.type
_entity_poly.pdbx_seq_one_letter_code
_entity_poly.pdbx_strand_id
1 'polypeptide(L)'
;MGHRPEIGNLQAPKTAKAGQPIPITVTARKDGSSGCGLVVSFGDGSDRQFKINGDDGKLPVTMEHAYKKDGKYTVRASGRQITTSKECKGSASAVIQVGEPKPANKSAKSK
;
A
#
# COMPACT_ATOMS: atom_id res chain seq x y z
N MET A 1 -19.62 -5.55 21.64
CA MET A 1 -18.19 -5.23 21.82
C MET A 1 -17.58 -5.14 20.43
N GLY A 2 -17.28 -3.93 19.94
CA GLY A 2 -16.75 -3.75 18.59
C GLY A 2 -15.32 -4.28 18.50
N HIS A 3 -15.06 -5.20 17.58
CA HIS A 3 -13.68 -5.59 17.26
C HIS A 3 -13.13 -4.65 16.20
N ARG A 4 -11.81 -4.44 16.27
CA ARG A 4 -11.06 -3.56 15.37
C ARG A 4 -10.66 -4.42 14.16
N PRO A 5 -10.81 -3.92 12.93
CA PRO A 5 -10.50 -4.72 11.76
C PRO A 5 -9.00 -5.04 11.73
N GLU A 6 -8.70 -6.20 11.16
CA GLU A 6 -7.35 -6.73 11.01
C GLU A 6 -6.93 -6.64 9.54
N ILE A 7 -5.85 -5.93 9.26
CA ILE A 7 -5.22 -5.85 7.94
C ILE A 7 -4.78 -7.25 7.56
N GLY A 8 -5.23 -7.73 6.41
CA GLY A 8 -4.97 -9.08 5.94
C GLY A 8 -3.98 -9.13 4.80
N ASN A 9 -4.34 -8.48 3.69
CA ASN A 9 -3.55 -8.60 2.48
C ASN A 9 -3.51 -7.28 1.71
N LEU A 10 -2.41 -7.06 1.00
CA LEU A 10 -2.22 -5.93 0.11
C LEU A 10 -2.04 -6.48 -1.30
N GLN A 11 -3.09 -6.36 -2.11
CA GLN A 11 -3.00 -6.63 -3.54
C GLN A 11 -2.42 -5.41 -4.23
N ALA A 12 -1.26 -5.59 -4.83
CA ALA A 12 -0.66 -4.62 -5.73
C ALA A 12 0.00 -5.38 -6.89
N PRO A 13 0.08 -4.77 -8.07
CA PRO A 13 0.82 -5.36 -9.18
C PRO A 13 2.30 -5.45 -8.81
N LYS A 14 2.91 -6.60 -9.10
CA LYS A 14 4.35 -6.82 -8.87
C LYS A 14 5.21 -5.94 -9.79
N THR A 15 4.66 -5.53 -10.92
CA THR A 15 5.32 -4.73 -11.97
C THR A 15 4.40 -3.62 -12.43
N ALA A 16 4.92 -2.40 -12.53
CA ALA A 16 4.22 -1.21 -12.96
C ALA A 16 5.08 -0.43 -13.95
N LYS A 17 4.51 0.43 -14.79
CA LYS A 17 5.29 1.37 -15.60
C LYS A 17 5.36 2.74 -14.91
N ALA A 18 6.49 3.41 -15.06
CA ALA A 18 6.60 4.80 -14.60
C ALA A 18 5.55 5.66 -15.33
N GLY A 19 4.85 6.50 -14.58
CA GLY A 19 3.73 7.32 -15.06
C GLY A 19 2.41 6.58 -15.24
N GLN A 20 2.36 5.25 -15.04
CA GLN A 20 1.13 4.48 -15.15
C GLN A 20 0.42 4.38 -13.78
N PRO A 21 -0.87 4.76 -13.68
CA PRO A 21 -1.64 4.53 -12.48
C PRO A 21 -1.84 3.02 -12.29
N ILE A 22 -1.50 2.54 -11.09
CA ILE A 22 -1.74 1.17 -10.69
C ILE A 22 -2.75 1.09 -9.56
N PRO A 23 -3.69 0.13 -9.61
CA PRO A 23 -4.60 -0.11 -8.51
C PRO A 23 -3.88 -0.87 -7.40
N ILE A 24 -3.99 -0.36 -6.18
CA ILE A 24 -3.54 -0.98 -4.94
C ILE A 24 -4.77 -1.20 -4.09
N THR A 25 -5.03 -2.45 -3.73
CA THR A 25 -6.19 -2.84 -2.93
C THR A 25 -5.72 -3.40 -1.60
N VAL A 26 -6.15 -2.77 -0.51
CA VAL A 26 -5.90 -3.26 0.84
C VAL A 26 -7.16 -3.98 1.31
N THR A 27 -7.00 -5.22 1.77
CA THR A 27 -8.08 -6.07 2.28
C THR A 27 -7.90 -6.32 3.78
N ALA A 28 -9.03 -6.37 4.50
CA ALA A 28 -9.05 -6.88 5.86
C ALA A 28 -9.05 -8.40 5.83
N ARG A 29 -8.27 -9.03 6.71
CA ARG A 29 -8.43 -10.44 7.07
C ARG A 29 -9.69 -10.64 7.90
N LYS A 30 -9.99 -9.64 8.74
CA LYS A 30 -11.14 -9.63 9.63
C LYS A 30 -11.74 -8.24 9.62
N ASP A 31 -12.98 -8.13 9.20
CA ASP A 31 -13.77 -6.94 9.38
C ASP A 31 -14.01 -6.68 10.87
N GLY A 32 -14.24 -5.41 11.18
CA GLY A 32 -14.47 -4.95 12.53
C GLY A 32 -15.41 -3.76 12.47
N SER A 33 -16.21 -3.55 13.51
CA SER A 33 -17.15 -2.42 13.55
C SER A 33 -16.53 -1.17 14.19
N SER A 34 -15.33 -1.28 14.76
CA SER A 34 -14.63 -0.15 15.37
C SER A 34 -13.73 0.57 14.37
N GLY A 35 -13.80 1.90 14.37
CA GLY A 35 -12.89 2.77 13.63
C GLY A 35 -11.42 2.51 13.94
N CYS A 36 -10.58 2.42 12.92
CA CYS A 36 -9.13 2.37 13.08
C CYS A 36 -8.38 3.07 11.94
N GLY A 37 -7.19 3.55 12.26
CA GLY A 37 -6.32 4.20 11.27
C GLY A 37 -5.44 3.19 10.54
N LEU A 38 -5.42 3.31 9.22
CA LEU A 38 -4.56 2.58 8.28
C LEU A 38 -3.63 3.59 7.61
N VAL A 39 -2.34 3.29 7.55
CA VAL A 39 -1.38 4.02 6.73
C VAL A 39 -0.79 3.09 5.67
N VAL A 40 -0.77 3.55 4.43
CA VAL A 40 -0.18 2.86 3.28
C VAL A 40 0.98 3.73 2.79
N SER A 41 2.20 3.32 3.11
CA SER A 41 3.41 3.95 2.61
C SER A 41 3.77 3.32 1.27
N PHE A 42 3.91 4.12 0.20
CA PHE A 42 4.23 3.60 -1.13
C PHE A 42 5.74 3.37 -1.35
N GLY A 43 6.57 3.90 -0.46
CA GLY A 43 8.03 3.77 -0.50
C GLY A 43 8.72 4.73 -1.45
N ASP A 44 7.98 5.57 -2.18
CA ASP A 44 8.51 6.69 -2.99
C ASP A 44 8.68 7.99 -2.18
N GLY A 45 8.32 7.97 -0.90
CA GLY A 45 8.17 9.15 -0.05
C GLY A 45 6.72 9.61 0.09
N SER A 46 5.79 9.02 -0.66
CA SER A 46 4.36 9.23 -0.49
C SER A 46 3.78 8.21 0.50
N ASP A 47 2.86 8.67 1.34
CA ASP A 47 2.01 7.81 2.15
C ASP A 47 0.56 8.29 2.07
N ARG A 48 -0.37 7.34 2.17
CA ARG A 48 -1.80 7.62 2.30
C ARG A 48 -2.31 7.10 3.62
N GLN A 49 -3.13 7.92 4.26
CA GLN A 49 -3.78 7.60 5.53
C GLN A 49 -5.26 7.42 5.26
N PHE A 50 -5.85 6.34 5.80
CA PHE A 50 -7.26 6.00 5.66
C PHE A 50 -7.85 5.72 7.03
N LYS A 51 -9.06 6.22 7.30
CA LYS A 51 -9.85 5.91 8.50
C LYS A 51 -10.85 4.79 8.20
N ILE A 52 -10.44 3.55 8.46
CA ILE A 52 -11.28 2.36 8.26
C ILE A 52 -12.41 2.35 9.30
N ASN A 53 -13.65 2.12 8.85
CA ASN A 53 -14.89 2.27 9.64
C ASN A 53 -15.07 3.66 10.25
N GLY A 54 -14.53 4.68 9.60
CA GLY A 54 -14.82 6.10 9.85
C GLY A 54 -15.30 6.77 8.55
N ASP A 55 -14.78 7.96 8.26
CA ASP A 55 -15.09 8.73 7.04
C ASP A 55 -14.66 8.06 5.73
N ASP A 56 -13.50 7.38 5.69
CA ASP A 56 -12.94 6.81 4.46
C ASP A 56 -13.62 5.50 4.01
N GLY A 57 -14.56 4.97 4.80
CA GLY A 57 -15.27 3.74 4.52
C GLY A 57 -14.63 2.50 5.13
N LYS A 58 -14.97 1.32 4.59
CA LYS A 58 -14.60 0.00 5.13
C LYS A 58 -13.66 -0.73 4.16
N LEU A 59 -12.88 -1.67 4.69
CA LEU A 59 -12.07 -2.56 3.85
C LEU A 59 -13.00 -3.47 3.01
N PRO A 60 -12.64 -3.80 1.75
CA PRO A 60 -11.40 -3.43 1.07
C PRO A 60 -11.39 -1.99 0.53
N VAL A 61 -10.22 -1.34 0.62
CA VAL A 61 -10.00 -0.01 0.06
C VAL A 61 -9.12 -0.12 -1.17
N THR A 62 -9.61 0.37 -2.31
CA THR A 62 -8.85 0.42 -3.57
C THR A 62 -8.41 1.85 -3.83
N MET A 63 -7.14 2.02 -4.16
CA MET A 63 -6.53 3.31 -4.45
C MET A 63 -5.63 3.21 -5.68
N GLU A 64 -5.61 4.26 -6.50
CA GLU A 64 -4.71 4.34 -7.63
C GLU A 64 -3.48 5.18 -7.26
N HIS A 65 -2.30 4.67 -7.61
CA HIS A 65 -1.03 5.37 -7.43
C HIS A 65 -0.18 5.26 -8.69
N ALA A 66 0.45 6.35 -9.11
CA ALA A 66 1.32 6.38 -10.27
C ALA A 66 2.74 6.79 -9.86
N TYR A 67 3.68 5.86 -9.99
CA TYR A 67 5.08 6.13 -9.68
C TYR A 67 5.74 6.92 -10.81
N LYS A 68 6.38 8.04 -10.50
CA LYS A 68 7.04 8.89 -11.52
C LYS A 68 8.42 8.39 -11.95
N LYS A 69 9.11 7.67 -11.07
CA LYS A 69 10.46 7.15 -11.30
C LYS A 69 10.41 5.63 -11.42
N ASP A 70 11.27 5.06 -12.26
CA ASP A 70 11.54 3.63 -12.26
C ASP A 70 12.34 3.23 -11.02
N GLY A 71 12.11 2.02 -10.54
CA GLY A 71 12.73 1.53 -9.32
C GLY A 71 11.90 0.48 -8.60
N LYS A 72 12.46 -0.08 -7.54
CA LYS A 72 11.78 -1.02 -6.66
C LYS A 72 11.18 -0.27 -5.47
N TYR A 73 9.86 -0.25 -5.39
CA TYR A 73 9.10 0.41 -4.34
C TYR A 73 8.49 -0.64 -3.41
N THR A 74 8.58 -0.41 -2.11
CA THR A 74 7.97 -1.31 -1.12
C THR A 74 6.76 -0.61 -0.53
N VAL A 75 5.57 -1.07 -0.96
CA VAL A 75 4.31 -0.61 -0.41
C VAL A 75 4.08 -1.33 0.92
N ARG A 76 3.85 -0.58 1.98
CA ARG A 76 3.59 -1.11 3.32
C ARG A 76 2.31 -0.51 3.87
N ALA A 77 1.30 -1.37 4.02
CA ALA A 77 0.09 -1.08 4.77
C ALA A 77 0.30 -1.50 6.22
N SER A 78 0.11 -0.59 7.16
CA SER A 78 0.18 -0.88 8.59
C SER A 78 -0.88 -0.09 9.32
N GLY A 79 -1.41 -0.64 10.41
CA GLY A 79 -2.26 0.15 11.29
C GLY A 79 -1.46 1.27 11.91
N ARG A 80 -1.98 2.50 11.89
CA ARG A 80 -1.40 3.63 12.63
C ARG A 80 -2.49 4.40 13.32
N GLN A 81 -2.20 4.96 14.49
CA GLN A 81 -3.15 5.86 15.14
C GLN A 81 -3.30 7.13 14.29
N ILE A 82 -4.54 7.40 13.86
CA ILE A 82 -4.92 8.57 13.09
C ILE A 82 -5.92 9.35 13.94
N THR A 83 -5.52 10.55 14.36
CA THR A 83 -6.32 11.41 15.24
C THR A 83 -6.85 10.67 16.48
N THR A 84 -8.14 10.39 16.54
CA THR A 84 -8.85 9.69 17.63
C THR A 84 -9.03 8.20 17.37
N SER A 85 -8.77 7.73 16.15
CA SER A 85 -8.82 6.33 15.78
C SER A 85 -7.49 5.66 16.10
N LYS A 86 -7.48 4.64 16.97
CA LYS A 86 -6.24 3.89 17.22
C LYS A 86 -5.80 3.08 15.97
N GLU A 87 -4.62 2.47 16.02
CA GLU A 87 -4.09 1.63 14.93
C GLU A 87 -4.95 0.39 14.63
N CYS A 88 -5.11 0.05 13.35
CA CYS A 88 -5.67 -1.24 12.94
C CYS A 88 -4.72 -2.38 13.34
N LYS A 89 -5.24 -3.59 13.55
CA LYS A 89 -4.40 -4.75 13.84
C LYS A 89 -3.77 -5.29 12.56
N GLY A 90 -2.56 -5.81 12.64
CA GLY A 90 -1.86 -6.42 11.50
C GLY A 90 -1.17 -5.41 10.59
N SER A 91 -0.51 -5.94 9.57
CA SER A 91 0.21 -5.17 8.56
C SER A 91 0.42 -6.05 7.32
N ALA A 92 0.40 -5.44 6.15
CA ALA A 92 0.69 -6.09 4.89
C ALA A 92 1.72 -5.28 4.10
N SER A 93 2.50 -5.94 3.27
CA SER A 93 3.47 -5.27 2.41
C SER A 93 3.53 -5.95 1.06
N ALA A 94 3.67 -5.16 0.00
CA ALA A 94 3.94 -5.66 -1.33
C ALA A 94 5.09 -4.87 -1.95
N VAL A 95 5.84 -5.54 -2.81
CA VAL A 95 6.92 -4.93 -3.57
C VAL A 95 6.43 -4.71 -5.00
N ILE A 96 6.64 -3.50 -5.49
CA ILE A 96 6.25 -3.06 -6.82
C ILE A 96 7.53 -2.66 -7.56
N GLN A 97 7.80 -3.35 -8.67
CA GLN A 97 8.87 -3.02 -9.59
C GLN A 97 8.32 -2.05 -10.63
N VAL A 98 8.70 -0.77 -10.56
CA VAL A 98 8.29 0.25 -11.52
C VAL A 98 9.35 0.38 -12.61
N GLY A 99 8.91 0.43 -13.85
CA GLY A 99 9.77 0.47 -15.04
C GLY A 99 9.73 -0.85 -15.79
N GLU A 100 10.38 -0.87 -16.95
CA GLU A 100 10.69 -2.13 -17.61
C GLU A 100 11.53 -2.97 -16.63
N PRO A 101 11.28 -4.29 -16.47
CA PRO A 101 12.23 -5.13 -15.76
C PRO A 101 13.53 -4.99 -16.52
N LYS A 102 14.45 -4.15 -16.02
CA LYS A 102 15.76 -3.98 -16.63
C LYS A 102 16.29 -5.41 -16.78
N PRO A 103 16.52 -5.92 -18.01
CA PRO A 103 17.20 -7.19 -18.14
C PRO A 103 18.51 -7.00 -17.37
N ALA A 104 18.73 -7.85 -16.37
CA ALA A 104 19.98 -7.86 -15.65
C ALA A 104 21.09 -7.91 -16.71
N ASN A 105 22.01 -6.95 -16.64
CA ASN A 105 23.17 -6.80 -17.52
C ASN A 105 22.94 -6.36 -18.99
N LYS A 106 23.10 -5.05 -19.23
CA LYS A 106 24.01 -4.52 -20.27
C LYS A 106 24.61 -3.18 -19.81
N SER A 107 25.52 -3.24 -18.85
CA SER A 107 26.54 -2.20 -18.67
C SER A 107 27.89 -2.90 -18.47
N ALA A 108 28.26 -3.70 -19.46
CA ALA A 108 29.63 -4.13 -19.66
C ALA A 108 30.31 -3.11 -20.58
N LYS A 109 31.38 -2.49 -20.07
CA LYS A 109 32.50 -1.85 -20.78
C LYS A 109 32.21 -0.71 -21.77
N SER A 110 32.66 0.49 -21.42
CA SER A 110 33.51 1.28 -22.31
C SER A 110 34.64 1.89 -21.48
N LYS A 111 35.84 1.35 -21.65
CA LYS A 111 37.11 1.95 -21.26
C LYS A 111 38.00 1.91 -22.50
#